data_AF-A0AA95SEH7-F1
#
_entry.id   AF-A0AA95SEH7-F1
#
_cell.length_a   1.000
_cell.length_b   1.000
_cell.length_c   1.000
_cell.angle_alpha   90.00
_cell.angle_beta   90.00
_cell.angle_gamma   90.00
#
_symmetry.space_group_name_H-M   'P 1'
#
loop_
_entity.id
_entity.type
_entity.pdbx_description
1 polymer ?
#
loop_
_entity_poly.entity_id
_entity_poly.type
_entity_poly.pdbx_seq_one_letter_code
_entity_poly.pdbx_strand_id
1 'polypeptide(L)'
;MKTEEDTIQAFSKQQIIDLLNQTNQRTYAGFRDYALMLLFLDTGIRCNEALGLRKKDFDYEQKIINVPAPLAKTHTQEFYLYPKKPRRL
;
A
#
# COMPACT_ATOMS: atom_id res chain seq x y z
N MET A 1 23.08 12.72 -25.92
CA MET A 1 21.72 13.28 -25.73
C MET A 1 21.26 12.81 -24.36
N LYS A 2 21.23 13.68 -23.36
CA LYS A 2 20.81 13.32 -21.99
C LYS A 2 19.30 13.49 -21.98
N THR A 3 18.57 12.39 -22.05
CA THR A 3 17.11 12.39 -21.95
C THR A 3 16.74 12.99 -20.60
N GLU A 4 15.83 13.96 -20.62
CA GLU A 4 15.28 14.56 -19.41
C GLU A 4 14.61 13.46 -18.59
N GLU A 5 15.07 13.24 -17.36
CA GLU A 5 14.48 12.26 -16.46
C GLU A 5 13.04 12.71 -16.16
N ASP A 6 12.08 11.94 -16.66
CA ASP A 6 10.65 12.14 -16.46
C ASP A 6 10.34 11.92 -14.97
N THR A 7 10.56 12.97 -14.18
CA THR A 7 10.54 12.91 -12.72
C THR A 7 9.09 12.95 -12.28
N ILE A 8 8.49 11.78 -12.01
CA ILE A 8 7.14 11.70 -11.46
C ILE A 8 7.15 12.40 -10.09
N GLN A 9 6.55 13.58 -10.03
CA GLN A 9 6.46 14.35 -8.79
C GLN A 9 5.50 13.69 -7.82
N ALA A 10 5.97 13.43 -6.60
CA ALA A 10 5.13 12.89 -5.53
C ALA A 10 4.06 13.91 -5.09
N PHE A 11 2.93 13.39 -4.60
CA PHE A 11 1.85 14.24 -4.08
C PHE A 11 2.28 15.01 -2.83
N SER A 12 1.80 16.25 -2.72
CA SER A 12 1.89 17.02 -1.49
C SER A 12 0.98 16.42 -0.41
N LYS A 13 1.25 16.76 0.86
CA LYS A 13 0.42 16.31 1.99
C LYS A 13 -1.05 16.72 1.82
N GLN A 14 -1.33 17.93 1.33
CA GLN A 14 -2.71 18.38 1.08
C GLN A 14 -3.36 17.56 -0.04
N GLN A 15 -2.64 17.31 -1.14
CA GLN A 15 -3.16 16.49 -2.24
C GLN A 15 -3.51 15.07 -1.78
N ILE A 16 -2.71 14.48 -0.89
CA ILE A 16 -3.00 13.17 -0.30
C ILE A 16 -4.28 13.23 0.56
N ILE A 17 -4.42 14.26 1.39
CA ILE A 17 -5.63 14.46 2.22
C ILE A 17 -6.87 14.62 1.34
N ASP A 18 -6.77 15.44 0.30
CA ASP A 18 -7.87 15.68 -0.64
C ASP A 18 -8.26 14.38 -1.38
N LEU A 19 -7.29 13.59 -1.81
CA LEU A 19 -7.52 12.29 -2.45
C LEU A 19 -8.23 11.31 -1.51
N LEU A 20 -7.77 11.21 -0.25
CA LEU A 20 -8.40 10.35 0.75
C LEU A 20 -9.85 10.77 1.04
N ASN A 21 -10.13 12.07 1.06
CA ASN A 21 -11.46 12.63 1.30
C ASN A 21 -12.47 12.40 0.15
N GLN A 22 -12.01 12.03 -1.05
CA GLN A 22 -12.91 11.72 -2.17
C GLN A 22 -13.70 10.42 -1.95
N THR A 23 -13.22 9.53 -1.08
CA THR A 23 -13.84 8.22 -0.86
C THR A 23 -15.01 8.30 0.11
N ASN A 24 -16.20 7.84 -0.31
CA ASN A 24 -17.35 7.73 0.58
C ASN A 24 -17.29 6.44 1.41
N GLN A 25 -16.70 6.55 2.61
CA GLN A 25 -16.50 5.42 3.54
C GLN A 25 -17.80 4.80 4.09
N ARG A 26 -18.97 5.40 3.85
CA ARG A 26 -20.27 4.80 4.23
C ARG A 26 -20.72 3.70 3.26
N THR A 27 -20.10 3.63 2.09
CA THR A 27 -20.37 2.59 1.09
C THR A 27 -19.30 1.51 1.16
N TYR A 28 -19.66 0.26 0.86
CA TYR A 28 -18.71 -0.85 0.82
C TYR A 28 -17.54 -0.57 -0.15
N ALA A 29 -17.85 -0.09 -1.35
CA ALA A 29 -16.84 0.24 -2.36
C ALA A 29 -15.93 1.37 -1.88
N GLY A 30 -16.50 2.46 -1.36
CA GLY A 30 -15.70 3.60 -0.88
C GLY A 30 -14.84 3.25 0.33
N PHE A 31 -15.32 2.41 1.25
CA PHE A 31 -14.50 1.92 2.36
C PHE A 31 -13.35 1.03 1.88
N ARG A 32 -13.60 0.12 0.92
CA ARG A 32 -12.57 -0.71 0.29
C ARG A 32 -11.50 0.16 -0.38
N ASP A 33 -11.94 1.14 -1.16
CA ASP A 33 -11.03 2.01 -1.93
C ASP A 33 -10.21 2.89 -0.99
N TYR A 34 -10.81 3.39 0.10
CA TYR A 34 -10.10 4.10 1.16
C TYR A 34 -9.02 3.25 1.82
N ALA A 35 -9.36 2.01 2.21
CA ALA A 35 -8.39 1.09 2.80
C ALA A 35 -7.22 0.76 1.85
N LEU A 36 -7.51 0.63 0.55
CA LEU A 36 -6.50 0.40 -0.48
C LEU A 36 -5.59 1.63 -0.68
N MET A 37 -6.16 2.85 -0.66
CA MET A 37 -5.38 4.09 -0.71
C MET A 37 -4.44 4.23 0.49
N LEU A 38 -4.91 3.89 1.70
CA LEU A 38 -4.07 3.87 2.90
C LEU A 38 -2.95 2.83 2.79
N LEU A 39 -3.24 1.65 2.23
CA LEU A 39 -2.24 0.62 2.00
C LEU A 39 -1.15 1.12 1.05
N PHE A 40 -1.52 1.75 -0.07
CA PHE A 40 -0.54 2.34 -0.99
C PHE A 40 0.30 3.43 -0.34
N LEU A 41 -0.30 4.25 0.52
CA LEU A 41 0.39 5.33 1.22
C LEU A 41 1.40 4.80 2.25
N ASP A 42 1.07 3.76 3.00
CA ASP A 42 1.92 3.21 4.06
C ASP A 42 3.05 2.31 3.52
N THR A 43 2.76 1.52 2.47
CA THR A 43 3.67 0.45 2.01
C THR A 43 4.30 0.70 0.64
N GLY A 44 3.70 1.53 -0.20
CA GLY A 44 4.14 1.73 -1.59
C GLY A 44 4.04 0.46 -2.45
N ILE A 45 3.24 -0.53 -2.04
CA ILE A 45 2.98 -1.76 -2.80
C ILE A 45 2.45 -1.46 -4.21
N ARG A 46 2.79 -2.29 -5.20
CA ARG A 46 2.26 -2.09 -6.56
C ARG A 46 0.78 -2.46 -6.62
N CYS A 47 0.04 -1.80 -7.51
CA CYS A 47 -1.40 -2.04 -7.66
C CYS A 47 -1.73 -3.54 -7.90
N ASN A 48 -1.00 -4.21 -8.79
CA ASN A 48 -1.25 -5.64 -9.07
C ASN A 48 -0.95 -6.54 -7.88
N GLU A 49 0.09 -6.24 -7.11
CA GLU A 49 0.45 -6.99 -5.90
C GLU A 49 -0.67 -6.84 -4.85
N ALA A 50 -1.16 -5.60 -4.63
CA ALA A 50 -2.24 -5.32 -3.69
C ALA A 50 -3.57 -5.98 -4.06
N LEU A 51 -3.92 -5.98 -5.36
CA LEU A 51 -5.14 -6.64 -5.86
C LEU A 51 -5.08 -8.17 -5.77
N GLY A 52 -3.86 -8.74 -5.75
CA GLY A 52 -3.63 -10.17 -5.61
C GLY A 52 -3.70 -10.68 -4.17
N LEU A 53 -3.65 -9.80 -3.16
CA LEU A 53 -3.62 -10.17 -1.75
C LEU A 53 -4.81 -11.02 -1.33
N ARG A 54 -4.54 -12.05 -0.53
CA ARG A 54 -5.51 -12.95 0.08
C ARG A 54 -5.49 -12.77 1.60
N LYS A 55 -6.56 -13.18 2.29
CA LYS A 55 -6.64 -13.11 3.76
C LYS A 55 -5.46 -13.78 4.48
N LYS A 56 -4.92 -14.87 3.91
CA LYS A 56 -3.77 -15.62 4.45
C LYS A 56 -2.44 -14.86 4.41
N ASP A 57 -2.36 -13.80 3.61
CA ASP A 57 -1.15 -13.01 3.42
C ASP A 57 -1.01 -11.93 4.51
N PHE A 58 -2.06 -11.72 5.32
CA PHE A 58 -2.09 -10.78 6.44
C PHE A 58 -1.79 -11.49 7.76
N ASP A 59 -0.70 -11.11 8.40
CA ASP A 59 -0.43 -11.42 9.81
C ASP A 59 -0.93 -10.25 10.67
N TYR A 60 -2.12 -10.43 11.24
CA TYR A 60 -2.75 -9.41 12.09
C TYR A 60 -2.05 -9.23 13.44
N GLU A 61 -1.35 -10.26 13.95
CA GLU A 61 -0.64 -10.16 15.23
C GLU A 61 0.63 -9.33 15.09
N GLN A 62 1.41 -9.61 14.05
CA GLN A 62 2.65 -8.90 13.77
C GLN A 62 2.44 -7.62 12.95
N LYS A 63 1.23 -7.42 12.40
CA LYS A 63 0.88 -6.33 11.49
C LYS A 63 1.75 -6.34 10.23
N ILE A 64 1.92 -7.51 9.66
CA ILE A 64 2.74 -7.74 8.46
C ILE A 64 1.85 -8.17 7.31
N ILE A 65 2.16 -7.67 6.11
CA ILE A 65 1.63 -8.19 4.85
C ILE A 65 2.76 -8.90 4.11
N ASN A 66 2.57 -10.18 3.85
CA ASN A 66 3.51 -11.00 3.10
C ASN A 66 3.06 -11.10 1.65
N VAL A 67 3.76 -10.43 0.73
CA VAL A 67 3.47 -10.54 -0.71
C VAL A 67 4.29 -11.70 -1.28
N PRO A 68 3.65 -12.81 -1.69
CA PRO A 68 4.34 -13.99 -2.17
C PRO A 68 4.99 -13.73 -3.55
N ALA A 69 6.11 -14.39 -3.82
CA ALA A 69 6.87 -14.29 -5.07
C ALA A 69 6.04 -14.37 -6.38
N PRO A 70 5.01 -15.22 -6.55
CA PRO A 70 4.18 -15.22 -7.77
C PRO A 70 3.37 -13.94 -7.99
N LEU A 71 3.15 -13.13 -6.95
CA LEU A 71 2.52 -11.82 -7.06
C LEU A 71 3.56 -10.69 -7.18
N ALA A 72 4.78 -10.90 -6.69
CA ALA A 72 5.85 -9.90 -6.70
C ALA A 72 6.69 -9.94 -7.99
N LYS A 73 7.06 -8.75 -8.50
CA LYS A 73 7.81 -8.63 -9.77
C LYS A 73 9.22 -9.27 -9.74
N THR A 74 9.82 -9.46 -8.56
CA THR A 74 11.25 -9.81 -8.48
C THR A 74 11.65 -10.72 -7.29
N HIS A 75 11.00 -10.62 -6.11
CA HIS A 75 11.26 -11.46 -4.92
C HIS A 75 10.11 -11.35 -3.90
N THR A 76 9.94 -12.29 -2.95
CA THR A 76 9.00 -12.18 -1.82
C THR A 76 9.24 -10.88 -1.04
N GLN A 77 8.18 -10.14 -0.73
CA GLN A 77 8.24 -8.86 -0.01
C GLN A 77 7.42 -8.92 1.28
N GLU A 78 7.95 -8.32 2.35
CA GLU A 78 7.26 -8.17 3.63
C GLU A 78 7.04 -6.67 3.89
N PHE A 79 5.79 -6.26 4.11
CA PHE A 79 5.43 -4.90 4.47
C PHE A 79 4.96 -4.82 5.92
N TYR A 80 5.47 -3.85 6.68
CA TYR A 80 5.13 -3.65 8.10
C TYR A 80 4.17 -2.48 8.23
N LEU A 81 2.94 -2.77 8.67
CA LEU A 81 1.90 -1.76 8.84
C LEU A 81 2.09 -0.98 10.14
N TYR A 82 1.78 0.32 10.11
CA TYR A 82 1.81 1.16 11.30
C TYR A 82 0.68 0.81 12.31
N PRO A 83 0.88 0.92 13.64
CA PRO A 83 2.14 1.15 14.34
C PRO A 83 3.02 -0.10 14.34
N LYS A 84 4.28 0.09 13.93
CA LYS A 84 5.30 -0.95 13.88
C LYS A 84 5.45 -1.58 15.27
N LYS A 85 5.17 -2.87 15.40
CA LYS A 85 5.64 -3.60 16.59
C LYS A 85 7.17 -3.68 16.47
N PRO A 86 7.94 -3.26 17.49
CA PRO A 86 9.38 -3.49 17.46
C PRO A 86 9.60 -5.01 17.39
N ARG A 87 10.36 -5.48 16.39
CA ARG A 87 10.85 -6.86 16.36
C ARG A 87 11.58 -7.06 17.70
N ARG A 88 11.08 -7.98 18.55
CA ARG A 88 11.87 -8.46 19.68
C ARG A 88 13.10 -9.14 19.08
N LEU A 89 14.25 -8.47 19.18
CA LEU A 89 15.56 -9.07 19.03
C LEU A 89 15.83 -10.00 20.22
#